data_AF-A0A5D2L582-F1
#
_entry.id   AF-A0A5D2L582-F1
#
_cell.length_a   1.000
_cell.length_b   1.000
_cell.length_c   1.000
_cell.angle_alpha   90.00
_cell.angle_beta   90.00
_cell.angle_gamma   90.00
#
_symmetry.space_group_name_H-M   'P 1'
#
loop_
_entity.id
_entity.type
_entity.pdbx_description
1 polymer ?
#
loop_
_entity_poly.entity_id
_entity_poly.type
_entity_poly.pdbx_seq_one_letter_code
_entity_poly.pdbx_strand_id
1 'polypeptide(L)'
;MASVNPFFDDLQSKPEVIDPPQNEDIMDCEAVNDPTQAAIKPNVTVSSNVRELLECPVCLNAMYPPIHQCSNGHTLCSGCKPRVHNRCPTCRHELGNIRCLALEKVAASLELPCKYQSFGCIGIYPYYSKLKHESQCSYRPYSCPYAGSECTVIGDIPYLVAHLKDDHKVDMHNGSTFNHRYVKSNPHEVENATWMLTVFSCFGQYFCLHFEAFQLGISPVYIAFLRFMGDDNEAKNYSYSLEVGGNGRKMIWQGVPRSIRDSHRKVRDSFDGLIIQRNMALFFSGGDRKELKLRVTGRIWKEQ
;
A
#
# COMPACT_ATOMS: atom_id res chain seq x y z
N MET A 1 -27.56 50.71 -18.38
CA MET A 1 -26.71 51.25 -19.45
C MET A 1 -25.32 51.44 -18.84
N ALA A 2 -24.40 50.47 -18.90
CA ALA A 2 -23.63 49.95 -20.04
C ALA A 2 -22.42 50.84 -20.42
N SER A 3 -21.21 50.37 -20.08
CA SER A 3 -19.87 50.61 -20.70
C SER A 3 -18.83 49.86 -19.83
N VAL A 4 -18.55 48.56 -20.01
CA VAL A 4 -17.69 47.86 -21.01
C VAL A 4 -16.17 47.93 -20.73
N ASN A 5 -15.65 46.85 -20.09
CA ASN A 5 -14.48 45.95 -20.33
C ASN A 5 -13.35 46.34 -21.34
N PRO A 6 -12.10 45.77 -21.30
CA PRO A 6 -11.78 44.32 -21.14
C PRO A 6 -10.39 43.90 -20.52
N PHE A 7 -10.15 42.57 -20.53
CA PHE A 7 -8.89 41.78 -20.40
C PHE A 7 -8.56 41.09 -19.05
N PHE A 8 -8.92 39.80 -18.92
CA PHE A 8 -8.02 38.66 -19.17
C PHE A 8 -8.79 37.31 -19.04
N ASP A 9 -8.82 36.54 -20.12
CA ASP A 9 -9.17 35.10 -20.16
C ASP A 9 -7.91 34.27 -19.90
N ASP A 10 -8.00 33.16 -19.15
CA ASP A 10 -7.82 31.81 -19.71
C ASP A 10 -7.88 30.66 -18.68
N LEU A 11 -8.73 29.70 -19.04
CA LEU A 11 -8.68 28.23 -18.91
C LEU A 11 -8.26 27.57 -17.58
N GLN A 12 -9.29 27.04 -16.91
CA GLN A 12 -9.21 25.95 -15.94
C GLN A 12 -9.66 24.65 -16.62
N SER A 13 -8.72 23.80 -17.07
CA SER A 13 -9.01 22.47 -17.60
C SER A 13 -9.07 21.44 -16.46
N LYS A 14 -10.27 20.92 -16.16
CA LYS A 14 -10.51 19.74 -15.32
C LYS A 14 -10.39 18.46 -16.16
N PRO A 15 -9.93 17.32 -15.60
CA PRO A 15 -9.86 16.06 -16.33
C PRO A 15 -11.26 15.43 -16.45
N GLU A 16 -11.64 15.08 -17.68
CA GLU A 16 -12.85 14.34 -18.00
C GLU A 16 -12.77 12.90 -17.48
N VAL A 17 -13.79 12.51 -16.71
CA VAL A 17 -14.07 11.14 -16.28
C VAL A 17 -14.94 10.53 -17.38
N ILE A 18 -14.42 9.50 -18.07
CA ILE A 18 -15.18 8.75 -19.07
C ILE A 18 -15.83 7.56 -18.35
N ASP A 19 -17.14 7.64 -18.13
CA ASP A 19 -17.94 6.50 -17.67
C ASP A 19 -18.20 5.49 -18.81
N PRO A 20 -18.22 4.17 -18.54
CA PRO A 20 -18.58 3.17 -19.53
C PRO A 20 -20.10 3.15 -19.80
N PRO A 21 -20.55 2.79 -21.02
CA PRO A 21 -21.94 2.88 -21.40
C PRO A 21 -22.81 1.81 -20.71
N GLN A 22 -24.00 2.24 -20.29
CA GLN A 22 -25.09 1.41 -19.79
C GLN A 22 -25.83 0.77 -20.98
N ASN A 23 -25.99 -0.56 -20.96
CA ASN A 23 -26.90 -1.28 -21.86
C ASN A 23 -28.14 -1.68 -21.05
N GLU A 24 -29.27 -1.05 -21.35
CA GLU A 24 -30.60 -1.57 -21.03
C GLU A 24 -31.15 -2.26 -22.28
N ASP A 25 -31.51 -3.53 -22.15
CA ASP A 25 -32.64 -4.18 -22.82
C ASP A 25 -32.70 -5.63 -22.31
N ILE A 26 -33.59 -5.87 -21.35
CA ILE A 26 -33.96 -7.20 -20.85
C ILE A 26 -35.35 -7.50 -21.40
N MET A 27 -35.44 -8.55 -22.23
CA MET A 27 -36.71 -9.16 -22.62
C MET A 27 -36.64 -10.63 -22.23
N ASP A 28 -37.54 -11.04 -21.34
CA ASP A 28 -37.66 -12.39 -20.78
C ASP A 28 -37.89 -13.45 -21.87
N CYS A 29 -37.22 -14.60 -21.73
CA CYS A 29 -37.77 -15.87 -22.21
C CYS A 29 -37.31 -17.05 -21.32
N GLU A 30 -38.29 -17.93 -21.10
CA GLU A 30 -38.39 -18.91 -20.02
C GLU A 30 -37.43 -20.10 -20.16
N ALA A 31 -37.16 -20.73 -19.01
CA ALA A 31 -36.32 -21.90 -18.85
C ALA A 31 -36.96 -23.19 -19.40
N VAL A 32 -36.18 -23.97 -20.16
CA VAL A 32 -36.42 -25.40 -20.37
C VAL A 32 -35.07 -26.13 -20.27
N ASN A 33 -35.02 -27.11 -19.35
CA ASN A 33 -33.88 -27.99 -19.09
C ASN A 33 -33.75 -29.08 -20.18
N ASP A 34 -32.53 -29.37 -20.65
CA ASP A 34 -31.97 -30.74 -20.72
C ASP A 34 -30.43 -30.70 -20.99
N PRO A 35 -29.63 -31.68 -20.51
CA PRO A 35 -28.17 -31.58 -20.42
C PRO A 35 -27.47 -32.29 -21.58
N THR A 36 -26.47 -31.65 -22.20
CA THR A 36 -25.45 -32.40 -22.96
C THR A 36 -24.18 -31.58 -23.20
N GLN A 37 -23.10 -32.02 -22.56
CA GLN A 37 -21.70 -31.95 -23.00
C GLN A 37 -21.13 -30.58 -23.39
N ALA A 38 -20.63 -29.85 -22.39
CA ALA A 38 -19.66 -28.78 -22.61
C ALA A 38 -18.32 -29.39 -23.05
N ALA A 39 -17.97 -29.22 -24.32
CA ALA A 39 -16.67 -29.53 -24.86
C ALA A 39 -15.58 -28.75 -24.11
N ILE A 40 -14.67 -29.48 -23.46
CA ILE A 40 -13.45 -28.94 -22.84
C ILE A 40 -12.61 -28.36 -23.98
N LYS A 41 -12.54 -27.02 -24.06
CA LYS A 41 -11.60 -26.34 -24.96
C LYS A 41 -10.18 -26.68 -24.47
N PRO A 42 -9.26 -27.09 -25.33
CA PRO A 42 -7.91 -27.41 -24.92
C PRO A 42 -7.24 -26.14 -24.40
N ASN A 43 -6.79 -26.19 -23.14
CA ASN A 43 -5.91 -25.19 -22.56
C ASN A 43 -4.63 -25.18 -23.40
N VAL A 44 -4.51 -24.21 -24.30
CA VAL A 44 -3.26 -23.95 -25.01
C VAL A 44 -2.26 -23.55 -23.94
N THR A 45 -1.42 -24.51 -23.55
CA THR A 45 -0.26 -24.23 -22.73
C THR A 45 0.67 -23.40 -23.59
N VAL A 46 0.57 -22.08 -23.44
CA VAL A 46 1.34 -21.11 -24.20
C VAL A 46 2.82 -21.46 -24.04
N SER A 47 3.53 -21.64 -25.16
CA SER A 47 4.96 -21.89 -25.15
C SER A 47 5.69 -20.79 -24.37
N SER A 48 6.69 -21.16 -23.57
CA SER A 48 7.53 -20.24 -22.77
C SER A 48 7.93 -18.99 -23.54
N ASN A 49 8.22 -19.16 -24.83
CA ASN A 49 8.69 -18.13 -25.74
C ASN A 49 7.71 -16.95 -25.92
N VAL A 50 6.38 -17.17 -25.86
CA VAL A 50 5.41 -16.06 -26.01
C VAL A 50 5.29 -15.26 -24.70
N ARG A 51 5.53 -15.91 -23.54
CA ARG A 51 5.53 -15.22 -22.24
C ARG A 51 6.72 -14.27 -22.11
N GLU A 52 7.88 -14.68 -22.62
CA GLU A 52 9.10 -13.86 -22.66
C GLU A 52 8.90 -12.56 -23.47
N LEU A 53 8.12 -12.60 -24.56
CA LEU A 53 7.77 -11.40 -25.35
C LEU A 53 6.95 -10.37 -24.56
N LEU A 54 6.27 -10.81 -23.49
CA LEU A 54 5.51 -9.93 -22.60
C LEU A 54 6.33 -9.42 -21.42
N GLU A 55 7.58 -9.83 -21.26
CA GLU A 55 8.42 -9.33 -20.19
C GLU A 55 9.04 -7.98 -20.56
N CYS A 56 8.95 -7.00 -19.64
CA CYS A 56 9.57 -5.70 -19.83
C CYS A 56 11.10 -5.83 -19.70
N PRO A 57 11.91 -5.40 -20.68
CA PRO A 57 13.37 -5.54 -20.63
C PRO A 57 14.05 -4.70 -19.53
N VAL A 58 13.30 -3.80 -18.86
CA VAL A 58 13.85 -2.91 -17.82
C VAL A 58 13.50 -3.39 -16.41
N CYS A 59 12.24 -3.79 -16.18
CA CYS A 59 11.80 -4.22 -14.85
C CYS A 59 11.59 -5.72 -14.72
N LEU A 60 11.76 -6.49 -15.80
CA LEU A 60 11.60 -7.94 -15.84
C LEU A 60 10.21 -8.42 -15.34
N ASN A 61 9.22 -7.54 -15.40
CA ASN A 61 7.84 -7.86 -15.06
C ASN A 61 7.01 -7.97 -16.35
N ALA A 62 5.95 -8.76 -16.31
CA ALA A 62 4.95 -8.80 -17.35
C ALA A 62 4.42 -7.39 -17.65
N MET A 63 4.42 -7.01 -18.93
CA MET A 63 3.89 -5.76 -19.44
C MET A 63 2.37 -5.80 -19.47
N TYR A 64 1.74 -4.67 -19.15
CA TYR A 64 0.29 -4.45 -19.19
C TYR A 64 -0.03 -3.22 -20.06
N PRO A 65 -1.22 -3.16 -20.69
CA PRO A 65 -1.62 -1.99 -21.48
C PRO A 65 -1.56 -0.70 -20.63
N PRO A 66 -1.08 0.43 -21.20
CA PRO A 66 -0.48 0.53 -22.53
C PRO A 66 0.92 -0.11 -22.59
N ILE A 67 1.12 -0.98 -23.58
CA ILE A 67 2.44 -1.51 -23.92
C ILE A 67 3.04 -0.60 -24.99
N HIS A 68 4.13 0.09 -24.68
CA HIS A 68 4.76 1.00 -25.62
C HIS A 68 5.69 0.27 -26.57
N GLN A 69 5.83 0.78 -27.79
CA GLN A 69 6.73 0.27 -28.80
C GLN A 69 7.57 1.40 -29.39
N CYS A 70 8.84 1.14 -29.70
CA CYS A 70 9.62 2.05 -30.54
C CYS A 70 9.30 1.82 -32.04
N SER A 71 9.80 2.71 -32.91
CA SER A 71 9.68 2.57 -34.38
C SER A 71 10.23 1.26 -34.91
N ASN A 72 11.20 0.66 -34.21
CA ASN A 72 11.89 -0.57 -34.61
C ASN A 72 11.27 -1.83 -33.99
N GLY A 73 10.12 -1.75 -33.32
CA GLY A 73 9.41 -2.92 -32.82
C GLY A 73 9.67 -3.34 -31.36
N HIS A 74 10.71 -2.83 -30.69
CA HIS A 74 10.97 -3.17 -29.28
C HIS A 74 9.92 -2.59 -28.35
N THR A 75 9.49 -3.39 -27.38
CA THR A 75 8.40 -3.09 -26.46
C THR A 75 8.88 -2.73 -25.05
N LEU A 76 8.05 -1.97 -24.32
CA LEU A 76 8.32 -1.52 -22.96
C LEU A 76 7.02 -1.28 -22.18
N CYS A 77 7.00 -1.55 -20.87
CA CYS A 77 5.84 -1.18 -20.05
C CYS A 77 5.74 0.33 -19.82
N SER A 78 4.52 0.82 -19.57
CA SER A 78 4.23 2.21 -19.21
C SER A 78 5.09 2.75 -18.05
N GLY A 79 5.30 1.95 -17.00
CA GLY A 79 6.07 2.38 -15.83
C GLY A 79 7.57 2.56 -16.09
N CYS A 80 8.13 1.94 -17.13
CA CYS A 80 9.56 2.04 -17.44
C CYS A 80 9.87 3.08 -18.50
N LYS A 81 8.92 3.48 -19.35
CA LYS A 81 9.10 4.54 -20.35
C LYS A 81 9.69 5.84 -19.78
N PRO A 82 9.19 6.41 -18.66
CA PRO A 82 9.81 7.60 -18.07
C PRO A 82 11.20 7.33 -17.46
N ARG A 83 11.44 6.12 -16.92
CA ARG A 83 12.73 5.72 -16.33
C ARG A 83 13.87 5.64 -17.33
N VAL A 84 13.55 5.41 -18.61
CA VAL A 84 14.51 5.38 -19.72
C VAL A 84 14.50 6.68 -20.54
N HIS A 85 13.95 7.76 -19.98
CA HIS A 85 13.91 9.09 -20.62
C HIS A 85 13.36 9.07 -22.05
N ASN A 86 12.26 8.34 -22.28
CA ASN A 86 11.65 8.18 -23.60
C ASN A 86 12.60 7.66 -24.69
N ARG A 87 13.62 6.86 -24.34
CA ARG A 87 14.50 6.19 -25.30
C ARG A 87 14.44 4.68 -25.14
N CYS A 88 14.38 3.97 -26.25
CA CYS A 88 14.35 2.52 -26.27
C CYS A 88 15.65 1.98 -25.64
N PRO A 89 15.58 1.13 -24.59
CA PRO A 89 16.78 0.58 -23.96
C PRO A 89 17.57 -0.34 -24.91
N THR A 90 16.91 -0.93 -25.91
CA THR A 90 17.51 -1.86 -26.86
C THR A 90 18.18 -1.16 -28.05
N CYS A 91 17.47 -0.27 -28.75
CA CYS A 91 17.97 0.35 -30.00
C CYS A 91 18.18 1.87 -29.91
N ARG A 92 17.99 2.48 -28.73
CA ARG A 92 18.20 3.91 -28.43
C ARG A 92 17.36 4.91 -29.22
N HIS A 93 16.44 4.43 -30.08
CA HIS A 93 15.46 5.25 -30.77
C HIS A 93 14.46 5.85 -29.79
N GLU A 94 13.84 6.96 -30.19
CA GLU A 94 12.82 7.63 -29.38
C GLU A 94 11.58 6.75 -29.20
N LEU A 95 11.12 6.64 -27.95
CA LEU A 95 9.85 6.02 -27.59
C LEU A 95 8.76 7.09 -27.67
N GLY A 96 8.19 7.26 -28.87
CA GLY A 96 6.99 8.06 -29.06
C GLY A 96 5.78 7.50 -28.31
N ASN A 97 4.59 8.04 -28.57
CA ASN A 97 3.34 7.51 -28.02
C ASN A 97 2.77 6.36 -28.87
N ILE A 98 3.63 5.45 -29.30
CA ILE A 98 3.25 4.28 -30.10
C ILE A 98 2.95 3.12 -29.14
N ARG A 99 1.78 2.49 -29.30
CA ARG A 99 1.37 1.30 -28.53
C ARG A 99 1.47 0.04 -29.39
N CYS A 100 1.92 -1.06 -28.79
CA CYS A 100 1.90 -2.37 -29.42
C CYS A 100 0.53 -3.03 -29.22
N LEU A 101 -0.51 -2.54 -29.92
CA LEU A 101 -1.87 -3.09 -29.82
C LEU A 101 -1.95 -4.58 -30.18
N ALA A 102 -1.07 -5.04 -31.08
CA ALA A 102 -0.96 -6.45 -31.43
C ALA A 102 -0.53 -7.29 -30.22
N LEU A 103 0.52 -6.87 -29.49
CA LEU A 103 0.98 -7.57 -28.30
C LEU A 103 -0.04 -7.49 -27.16
N GLU A 104 -0.75 -6.36 -27.01
CA GLU A 104 -1.86 -6.25 -26.04
C GLU A 104 -2.99 -7.26 -26.35
N LYS A 105 -3.37 -7.43 -27.64
CA LYS A 105 -4.37 -8.41 -28.07
C LYS A 105 -3.90 -9.85 -27.86
N VAL A 106 -2.63 -10.15 -28.15
CA VAL A 106 -2.04 -11.47 -27.90
C VAL A 106 -2.02 -11.74 -26.40
N ALA A 107 -1.60 -10.77 -25.58
CA ALA A 107 -1.54 -10.91 -24.13
C ALA A 107 -2.91 -11.26 -23.53
N ALA A 108 -3.98 -10.63 -24.03
CA ALA A 108 -5.35 -10.84 -23.57
C ALA A 108 -5.82 -12.30 -23.66
N SER A 109 -5.27 -13.12 -24.57
CA SER A 109 -5.64 -14.53 -24.71
C SER A 109 -4.75 -15.48 -23.91
N LEU A 110 -3.77 -14.97 -23.15
CA LEU A 110 -2.84 -15.80 -22.40
C LEU A 110 -3.24 -15.95 -20.94
N GLU A 111 -2.78 -17.05 -20.37
CA GLU A 111 -2.71 -17.24 -18.93
C GLU A 111 -1.24 -17.20 -18.48
N LEU A 112 -0.99 -16.44 -17.41
CA LEU A 112 0.34 -16.17 -16.89
C LEU A 112 0.45 -16.68 -15.44
N PRO A 113 1.60 -17.25 -15.05
CA PRO A 113 1.85 -17.63 -13.67
C PRO A 113 1.93 -16.38 -12.78
N CYS A 114 1.52 -16.52 -11.53
CA CYS A 114 1.69 -15.49 -10.52
C CYS A 114 3.18 -15.14 -10.32
N LYS A 115 3.51 -13.84 -10.22
CA LYS A 115 4.91 -13.41 -9.98
C LYS A 115 5.50 -13.90 -8.64
N TYR A 116 4.66 -14.34 -7.71
CA TYR A 116 5.10 -14.90 -6.41
C TYR A 116 5.24 -16.42 -6.46
N GLN A 117 5.44 -17.01 -7.64
CA GLN A 117 5.67 -18.45 -7.77
C GLN A 117 6.91 -18.91 -6.98
N SER A 118 7.96 -18.10 -6.92
CA SER A 118 9.14 -18.35 -6.10
C SER A 118 8.86 -18.38 -4.58
N PHE A 119 7.74 -17.80 -4.15
CA PHE A 119 7.28 -17.82 -2.76
C PHE A 119 6.24 -18.92 -2.50
N GLY A 120 5.93 -19.76 -3.50
CA GLY A 120 5.02 -20.91 -3.36
C GLY A 120 3.68 -20.79 -4.07
N CYS A 121 3.40 -19.66 -4.75
CA CYS A 121 2.15 -19.54 -5.50
C CYS A 121 2.18 -20.37 -6.80
N ILE A 122 1.40 -21.45 -6.85
CA ILE A 122 1.25 -22.28 -8.05
C ILE A 122 0.18 -21.76 -9.04
N GLY A 123 -0.46 -20.63 -8.72
CA GLY A 123 -1.59 -20.10 -9.47
C GLY A 123 -1.20 -19.58 -10.84
N ILE A 124 -1.99 -19.95 -11.85
CA ILE A 124 -1.93 -19.44 -13.22
C ILE A 124 -3.27 -18.75 -13.48
N TYR A 125 -3.22 -17.52 -13.99
CA TYR A 125 -4.39 -16.67 -14.11
C TYR A 125 -4.49 -16.05 -15.50
N PRO A 126 -5.71 -15.82 -16.02
CA PRO A 126 -5.93 -15.01 -17.21
C PRO A 126 -5.24 -13.66 -17.07
N TYR A 127 -4.65 -13.17 -18.17
CA TYR A 127 -3.81 -11.97 -18.20
C TYR A 127 -4.37 -10.79 -17.39
N TYR A 128 -5.62 -10.38 -17.64
CA TYR A 128 -6.26 -9.26 -16.94
C TYR A 128 -6.58 -9.53 -15.47
N SER A 129 -6.84 -10.79 -15.11
CA SER A 129 -7.17 -11.19 -13.74
C SER A 129 -5.92 -11.37 -12.87
N LYS A 130 -4.74 -11.58 -13.47
CA LYS A 130 -3.48 -11.81 -12.75
C LYS A 130 -3.12 -10.66 -11.80
N LEU A 131 -3.25 -9.39 -12.21
CA LEU A 131 -2.92 -8.26 -11.34
C LEU A 131 -3.83 -8.19 -10.11
N LYS A 132 -5.12 -8.49 -10.30
CA LYS A 132 -6.08 -8.56 -9.20
C LYS A 132 -5.65 -9.64 -8.21
N HIS A 133 -5.32 -10.84 -8.70
CA HIS A 133 -4.78 -11.91 -7.86
C HIS A 133 -3.50 -11.48 -7.14
N GLU A 134 -2.51 -10.94 -7.83
CA GLU A 134 -1.20 -10.56 -7.25
C GLU A 134 -1.31 -9.47 -6.18
N SER A 135 -2.36 -8.64 -6.19
CA SER A 135 -2.57 -7.66 -5.11
C SER A 135 -3.05 -8.32 -3.80
N GLN A 136 -3.70 -9.49 -3.90
CA GLN A 136 -4.34 -10.24 -2.81
C GLN A 136 -3.73 -11.63 -2.57
N CYS A 137 -2.62 -11.96 -3.24
CA CYS A 137 -2.01 -13.27 -3.17
C CYS A 137 -1.46 -13.52 -1.76
N SER A 138 -1.83 -14.64 -1.13
CA SER A 138 -1.34 -15.03 0.21
C SER A 138 0.17 -15.27 0.26
N TYR A 139 0.79 -15.58 -0.89
CA TYR A 139 2.24 -15.76 -1.01
C TYR A 139 2.99 -14.45 -1.33
N ARG A 140 2.27 -13.32 -1.40
CA ARG A 140 2.89 -12.01 -1.58
C ARG A 140 3.72 -11.68 -0.33
N PRO A 141 5.03 -11.45 -0.45
CA PRO A 141 5.86 -11.07 0.69
C PRO A 141 5.46 -9.70 1.24
N TYR A 142 5.70 -9.46 2.51
CA TYR A 142 5.52 -8.18 3.17
C TYR A 142 6.80 -7.35 3.06
N SER A 143 6.66 -6.02 3.07
CA SER A 143 7.79 -5.10 3.18
C SER A 143 8.09 -4.82 4.64
N CYS A 144 9.36 -4.62 4.98
CA CYS A 144 9.78 -4.25 6.33
C CYS A 144 8.96 -3.04 6.85
N PRO A 145 8.30 -3.15 8.02
CA PRO A 145 7.46 -2.07 8.53
C PRO A 145 8.25 -0.94 9.22
N TYR A 146 9.59 -1.04 9.27
CA TYR A 146 10.45 -0.06 9.93
C TYR A 146 10.34 1.32 9.26
N ALA A 147 10.21 2.36 10.08
CA ALA A 147 9.96 3.72 9.60
C ALA A 147 11.14 4.68 9.82
N GLY A 148 12.19 4.25 10.52
CA GLY A 148 13.37 5.08 10.79
C GLY A 148 14.34 5.20 9.60
N SER A 149 14.18 4.38 8.55
CA SER A 149 15.01 4.39 7.35
C SER A 149 14.26 3.79 6.16
N GLU A 150 14.69 4.10 4.94
CA GLU A 150 14.18 3.47 3.72
C GLU A 150 14.72 2.04 3.57
N CYS A 151 14.11 1.10 4.30
CA CYS A 151 14.45 -0.33 4.23
C CYS A 151 13.68 -1.02 3.11
N THR A 152 14.39 -1.67 2.19
CA THR A 152 13.80 -2.36 1.03
C THR A 152 13.62 -3.87 1.25
N VAL A 153 13.89 -4.37 2.46
CA VAL A 153 13.78 -5.80 2.77
C VAL A 153 12.32 -6.25 2.67
N ILE A 154 12.13 -7.40 2.04
CA ILE A 154 10.84 -8.08 1.91
C ILE A 154 10.95 -9.52 2.38
N GLY A 155 9.87 -10.09 2.88
CA GLY A 155 9.82 -11.50 3.29
C GLY A 155 8.50 -11.89 3.95
N ASP A 156 8.46 -13.08 4.51
CA ASP A 156 7.37 -13.51 5.39
C ASP A 156 7.47 -12.86 6.78
N ILE A 157 6.44 -13.05 7.61
CA ILE A 157 6.39 -12.42 8.94
C ILE A 157 7.52 -12.92 9.86
N PRO A 158 7.82 -14.23 9.98
CA PRO A 158 8.94 -14.70 10.80
C PRO A 158 10.29 -14.10 10.39
N TYR A 159 10.57 -14.04 9.08
CA TYR A 159 11.79 -13.42 8.56
C TYR A 159 11.85 -11.93 8.89
N LEU A 160 10.76 -11.19 8.68
CA LEU A 160 10.72 -9.75 9.00
C LEU A 160 10.87 -9.48 10.49
N VAL A 161 10.32 -10.33 11.36
CA VAL A 161 10.50 -10.21 12.81
C VAL A 161 11.97 -10.38 13.20
N ALA A 162 12.66 -11.39 12.65
CA ALA A 162 14.09 -11.57 12.87
C ALA A 162 14.89 -10.37 12.35
N HIS A 163 14.62 -9.92 11.12
CA HIS A 163 15.24 -8.74 10.51
C HIS A 163 15.05 -7.46 11.35
N LEU A 164 13.85 -7.19 11.86
CA LEU A 164 13.58 -6.02 12.71
C LEU A 164 14.43 -6.06 13.99
N LYS A 165 14.54 -7.23 14.61
CA LYS A 165 15.33 -7.43 15.83
C LYS A 165 16.83 -7.32 15.57
N ASP A 166 17.32 -7.96 14.51
CA ASP A 166 18.76 -8.16 14.29
C ASP A 166 19.40 -6.99 13.55
N ASP A 167 18.72 -6.43 12.54
CA ASP A 167 19.26 -5.33 11.72
C ASP A 167 18.82 -3.96 12.22
N HIS A 168 17.55 -3.81 12.61
CA HIS A 168 16.99 -2.53 13.07
C HIS A 168 17.03 -2.35 14.59
N LYS A 169 17.43 -3.38 15.34
CA LYS A 169 17.50 -3.37 16.82
C LYS A 169 16.17 -2.94 17.48
N VAL A 170 15.06 -3.33 16.86
CA VAL A 170 13.71 -3.01 17.35
C VAL A 170 13.43 -3.76 18.64
N ASP A 171 12.83 -3.04 19.60
CA ASP A 171 12.38 -3.62 20.86
C ASP A 171 11.20 -4.59 20.62
N MET A 172 11.37 -5.81 21.14
CA MET A 172 10.39 -6.90 21.06
C MET A 172 9.76 -7.11 22.43
N HIS A 173 8.45 -6.91 22.54
CA HIS A 173 7.69 -7.07 23.77
C HIS A 173 6.75 -8.26 23.70
N ASN A 174 6.68 -9.05 24.76
CA ASN A 174 5.68 -10.12 24.90
C ASN A 174 4.50 -9.62 25.73
N GLY A 175 3.28 -9.89 25.25
CA GLY A 175 2.05 -9.51 25.93
C GLY A 175 1.22 -8.50 25.15
N SER A 176 -0.02 -8.36 25.57
CA SER A 176 -1.02 -7.56 24.86
C SER A 176 -1.33 -6.23 25.54
N THR A 177 -0.63 -5.86 26.61
CA THR A 177 -0.76 -4.57 27.29
C THR A 177 0.60 -3.89 27.39
N PHE A 178 0.62 -2.56 27.29
CA PHE A 178 1.87 -1.82 27.27
C PHE A 178 1.75 -0.39 27.81
N ASN A 179 2.89 0.15 28.21
CA ASN A 179 3.07 1.52 28.68
C ASN A 179 4.38 2.07 28.10
N HIS A 180 4.30 2.73 26.94
CA HIS A 180 5.46 3.30 26.27
C HIS A 180 5.64 4.76 26.65
N ARG A 181 6.89 5.14 26.95
CA ARG A 181 7.25 6.52 27.27
C ARG A 181 8.07 7.11 26.12
N TYR A 182 7.55 8.18 25.53
CA TYR A 182 8.23 8.96 24.51
C TYR A 182 8.82 10.22 25.14
N VAL A 183 10.13 10.35 25.05
CA VAL A 183 10.88 11.48 25.63
C VAL A 183 11.59 12.26 24.54
N LYS A 184 11.54 13.59 24.62
CA LYS A 184 12.33 14.48 23.77
C LYS A 184 12.67 15.78 24.50
N SER A 185 13.95 16.10 24.60
CA SER A 185 14.48 17.29 25.27
C SER A 185 13.97 18.59 24.66
N ASN A 186 13.95 18.70 23.33
CA ASN A 186 13.39 19.84 22.61
C ASN A 186 12.20 19.41 21.70
N PRO A 187 10.95 19.64 22.13
CA PRO A 187 9.74 19.32 21.36
C PRO A 187 9.56 20.16 20.08
N HIS A 188 10.33 21.23 19.90
CA HIS A 188 10.28 22.08 18.70
C HIS A 188 11.20 21.58 17.58
N GLU A 189 12.20 20.74 17.89
CA GLU A 189 13.13 20.16 16.91
C GLU A 189 12.62 18.86 16.25
N VAL A 190 11.40 18.42 16.58
CA VAL A 190 10.83 17.15 16.10
C VAL A 190 9.89 17.33 14.91
N GLU A 191 10.18 18.26 14.01
CA GLU A 191 9.47 18.29 12.72
C GLU A 191 9.72 16.98 11.97
N ASN A 192 8.68 16.16 11.83
CA ASN A 192 8.72 14.86 11.13
C ASN A 192 9.58 13.77 11.81
N ALA A 193 9.77 13.85 13.13
CA ALA A 193 10.50 12.82 13.86
C ALA A 193 9.68 11.53 14.00
N THR A 194 10.29 10.40 13.67
CA THR A 194 9.71 9.07 13.88
C THR A 194 10.47 8.36 14.99
N TRP A 195 9.75 7.85 15.99
CA TRP A 195 10.36 7.07 17.06
C TRP A 195 10.60 5.64 16.59
N MET A 196 11.57 4.98 17.23
CA MET A 196 11.86 3.58 16.95
C MET A 196 10.58 2.75 17.12
N LEU A 197 10.29 1.94 16.12
CA LEU A 197 9.18 1.00 16.12
C LEU A 197 9.30 0.07 17.34
N THR A 198 8.18 -0.26 17.98
CA THR A 198 8.12 -1.36 18.96
C THR A 198 7.24 -2.47 18.41
N VAL A 199 7.67 -3.73 18.55
CA VAL A 199 6.88 -4.90 18.13
C VAL A 199 6.37 -5.65 19.35
N PHE A 200 5.08 -5.95 19.36
CA PHE A 200 4.41 -6.78 20.36
C PHE A 200 4.12 -8.16 19.81
N SER A 201 4.43 -9.19 20.59
CA SER A 201 4.09 -10.59 20.36
C SER A 201 2.98 -11.00 21.32
N CYS A 202 1.79 -11.25 20.78
CA CYS A 202 0.64 -11.72 21.54
C CYS A 202 -0.33 -12.50 20.65
N PHE A 203 -1.07 -13.45 21.21
CA PHE A 203 -2.02 -14.30 20.48
C PHE A 203 -1.41 -15.07 19.29
N GLY A 204 -0.10 -15.35 19.34
CA GLY A 204 0.63 -15.99 18.24
C GLY A 204 0.85 -15.08 17.02
N GLN A 205 0.67 -13.77 17.18
CA GLN A 205 0.78 -12.77 16.13
C GLN A 205 1.68 -11.60 16.56
N TYR A 206 2.07 -10.77 15.59
CA TYR A 206 2.93 -9.61 15.82
C TYR A 206 2.23 -8.29 15.47
N PHE A 207 2.47 -7.26 16.28
CA PHE A 207 1.86 -5.93 16.12
C PHE A 207 2.92 -4.84 16.28
N CYS A 208 2.92 -3.86 15.38
CA CYS A 208 3.86 -2.75 15.36
C CYS A 208 3.21 -1.48 15.93
N LEU A 209 3.71 -0.96 17.04
CA LEU A 209 3.32 0.37 17.53
C LEU A 209 4.17 1.43 16.86
N HIS A 210 3.48 2.35 16.20
CA HIS A 210 4.08 3.50 15.55
C HIS A 210 3.81 4.76 16.36
N PHE A 211 4.82 5.63 16.46
CA PHE A 211 4.69 6.96 17.02
C PHE A 211 5.56 7.92 16.22
N GLU A 212 4.96 8.98 15.71
CA GLU A 212 5.69 10.01 14.97
C GLU A 212 5.08 11.40 15.18
N ALA A 213 5.92 12.40 15.00
CA ALA A 213 5.53 13.79 14.90
C ALA A 213 5.42 14.15 13.42
N PHE A 214 4.42 14.95 13.05
CA PHE A 214 4.31 15.50 11.71
C PHE A 214 3.48 16.79 11.73
N GLN A 215 3.39 17.44 10.57
CA GLN A 215 2.65 18.68 10.42
C GLN A 215 1.26 18.43 9.81
N LEU A 216 0.21 18.81 10.54
CA LEU A 216 -1.17 18.83 10.06
C LEU A 216 -1.54 20.26 9.66
N GLY A 217 -1.34 20.59 8.39
CA GLY A 217 -1.45 21.97 7.89
C GLY A 217 -0.36 22.86 8.49
N ILE A 218 -0.73 23.79 9.37
CA ILE A 218 0.21 24.61 10.14
C ILE A 218 0.35 24.16 11.61
N SER A 219 -0.36 23.11 12.00
CA SER A 219 -0.37 22.62 13.38
C SER A 219 0.54 21.41 13.56
N PRO A 220 1.52 21.48 14.47
CA PRO A 220 2.34 20.33 14.80
C PRO A 220 1.58 19.34 15.68
N VAL A 221 1.60 18.08 15.27
CA VAL A 221 0.89 17.00 15.95
C VAL A 221 1.79 15.78 16.10
N TYR A 222 1.41 14.91 17.04
CA TYR A 222 1.89 13.54 17.12
C TYR A 222 0.77 12.61 16.69
N ILE A 223 1.12 11.47 16.12
CA ILE A 223 0.18 10.38 15.87
C ILE A 223 0.73 9.07 16.43
N ALA A 224 -0.16 8.30 17.06
CA ALA A 224 0.12 6.95 17.52
C ALA A 224 -0.89 5.98 16.91
N PHE A 225 -0.43 4.86 16.36
CA PHE A 225 -1.31 3.81 15.85
C PHE A 225 -0.62 2.45 15.91
N LEU A 226 -1.42 1.38 15.86
CA LEU A 226 -0.94 0.00 15.85
C LEU A 226 -1.19 -0.61 14.47
N ARG A 227 -0.18 -1.30 13.93
CA ARG A 227 -0.31 -2.10 12.70
C ARG A 227 -0.16 -3.59 12.98
N PHE A 228 -0.97 -4.41 12.35
CA PHE A 228 -0.90 -5.87 12.40
C PHE A 228 0.09 -6.39 11.36
N MET A 229 1.04 -7.24 11.78
CA MET A 229 2.00 -7.90 10.90
C MET A 229 1.36 -9.11 10.20
N GLY A 230 0.51 -8.84 9.21
CA GLY A 230 -0.20 -9.83 8.41
C GLY A 230 -1.23 -9.15 7.51
N ASP A 231 -2.24 -9.84 7.00
CA ASP A 231 -3.22 -9.27 6.07
C ASP A 231 -4.42 -8.58 6.74
N ASP A 232 -5.11 -7.71 6.01
CA ASP A 232 -6.27 -6.94 6.51
C ASP A 232 -7.43 -7.83 6.99
N ASN A 233 -7.60 -9.01 6.39
CA ASN A 233 -8.66 -9.94 6.80
C ASN A 233 -8.37 -10.57 8.16
N GLU A 234 -7.10 -10.89 8.45
CA GLU A 234 -6.69 -11.43 9.74
C GLU A 234 -6.67 -10.35 10.82
N ALA A 235 -6.29 -9.13 10.44
CA ALA A 235 -6.25 -7.98 11.34
C ALA A 235 -7.61 -7.69 11.99
N LYS A 236 -8.72 -7.93 11.28
CA LYS A 236 -10.11 -7.79 11.77
C LYS A 236 -10.45 -8.68 12.97
N ASN A 237 -9.68 -9.73 13.21
CA ASN A 237 -9.86 -10.58 14.39
C ASN A 237 -9.30 -9.93 15.67
N TYR A 238 -8.71 -8.74 15.58
CA TYR A 238 -8.09 -8.04 16.68
C TYR A 238 -8.58 -6.61 16.76
N SER A 239 -8.58 -6.09 17.98
CA SER A 239 -8.77 -4.68 18.27
C SER A 239 -7.70 -4.20 19.23
N TYR A 240 -7.46 -2.90 19.22
CA TYR A 240 -6.54 -2.26 20.14
C TYR A 240 -7.11 -0.95 20.67
N SER A 241 -6.56 -0.49 21.78
CA SER A 241 -6.76 0.87 22.26
C SER A 241 -5.44 1.52 22.65
N LEU A 242 -5.39 2.84 22.46
CA LEU A 242 -4.32 3.72 22.89
C LEU A 242 -4.93 4.80 23.78
N GLU A 243 -4.31 5.04 24.92
CA GLU A 243 -4.69 6.06 25.88
C GLU A 243 -3.49 6.95 26.20
N VAL A 244 -3.72 8.26 26.20
CA VAL A 244 -2.82 9.28 26.74
C VAL A 244 -3.59 10.16 27.71
N GLY A 245 -2.96 10.59 28.79
CA GLY A 245 -3.64 11.42 29.77
C GLY A 245 -2.72 11.97 30.86
N GLY A 246 -3.27 12.93 31.60
CA GLY A 246 -2.60 13.62 32.70
C GLY A 246 -3.50 14.74 33.25
N ASN A 247 -3.29 15.11 34.52
CA ASN A 247 -4.00 16.23 35.17
C ASN A 247 -5.54 16.15 35.05
N GLY A 248 -6.11 14.96 35.27
CA GLY A 248 -7.56 14.73 35.23
C GLY A 248 -8.19 14.71 33.84
N ARG A 249 -7.40 14.75 32.75
CA ARG A 249 -7.86 14.63 31.37
C ARG A 249 -7.22 13.44 30.68
N LYS A 250 -7.94 12.81 29.75
CA LYS A 250 -7.42 11.73 28.92
C LYS A 250 -8.05 11.72 27.53
N MET A 251 -7.33 11.15 26.57
CA MET A 251 -7.77 10.87 25.21
C MET A 251 -7.58 9.38 24.94
N ILE A 252 -8.57 8.76 24.30
CA ILE A 252 -8.55 7.33 23.95
C ILE A 252 -8.86 7.19 22.46
N TRP A 253 -8.08 6.37 21.78
CA TRP A 253 -8.35 5.87 20.44
C TRP A 253 -8.53 4.36 20.50
N GLN A 254 -9.49 3.82 19.75
CA GLN A 254 -9.74 2.39 19.67
C GLN A 254 -10.16 2.02 18.25
N GLY A 255 -9.71 0.85 17.79
CA GLY A 255 -10.11 0.33 16.49
C GLY A 255 -9.41 -0.98 16.15
N VAL A 256 -9.54 -1.38 14.90
CA VAL A 256 -8.85 -2.54 14.30
C VAL A 256 -7.45 -2.09 13.86
N PRO A 257 -6.38 -2.84 14.18
CA PRO A 257 -5.05 -2.48 13.71
C PRO A 257 -4.97 -2.60 12.18
N ARG A 258 -4.33 -1.63 11.51
CA ARG A 258 -4.15 -1.67 10.04
C ARG A 258 -3.12 -2.72 9.67
N SER A 259 -3.27 -3.41 8.54
CA SER A 259 -2.24 -4.33 8.05
C SER A 259 -0.94 -3.59 7.71
N ILE A 260 0.22 -4.24 7.89
CA ILE A 260 1.50 -3.75 7.35
C ILE A 260 1.57 -3.78 5.81
N ARG A 261 0.55 -4.30 5.11
CA ARG A 261 0.34 -4.06 3.67
C ARG A 261 0.21 -2.56 3.38
N ASP A 262 -0.30 -1.80 4.34
CA ASP A 262 -0.31 -0.35 4.32
C ASP A 262 0.95 0.22 5.00
N SER A 263 1.63 1.13 4.29
CA SER A 263 2.79 1.82 4.83
C SER A 263 2.38 2.73 5.99
N HIS A 264 3.32 3.01 6.91
CA HIS A 264 3.08 3.94 8.00
C HIS A 264 2.65 5.32 7.47
N ARG A 265 3.23 5.77 6.34
CA ARG A 265 2.86 7.02 5.67
C ARG A 265 1.41 7.01 5.23
N LYS A 266 0.91 5.91 4.63
CA LYS A 266 -0.49 5.80 4.22
C LYS A 266 -1.45 5.92 5.39
N VAL A 267 -1.15 5.30 6.54
CA VAL A 267 -1.96 5.38 7.76
C VAL A 267 -1.94 6.79 8.36
N ARG A 268 -0.76 7.41 8.40
CA ARG A 268 -0.58 8.81 8.84
C ARG A 268 -1.37 9.79 7.98
N ASP A 269 -1.22 9.68 6.66
CA ASP A 269 -1.80 10.61 5.69
C ASP A 269 -3.34 10.47 5.62
N SER A 270 -3.89 9.33 6.05
CA SER A 270 -5.33 9.15 6.25
C SER A 270 -5.83 9.54 7.64
N PHE A 271 -4.95 10.02 8.54
CA PHE A 271 -5.27 10.41 9.91
C PHE A 271 -5.92 9.30 10.74
N ASP A 272 -5.56 8.04 10.45
CA ASP A 272 -6.17 6.84 11.03
C ASP A 272 -5.37 6.39 12.27
N GLY A 273 -5.50 7.15 13.36
CA GLY A 273 -4.78 6.91 14.60
C GLY A 273 -5.06 7.95 15.67
N LEU A 274 -4.45 7.77 16.85
CA LEU A 274 -4.54 8.72 17.95
C LEU A 274 -3.70 9.96 17.64
N ILE A 275 -4.36 11.02 17.15
CA ILE A 275 -3.72 12.31 16.90
C ILE A 275 -3.74 13.17 18.16
N ILE A 276 -2.57 13.71 18.52
CA ILE A 276 -2.36 14.51 19.72
C ILE A 276 -1.68 15.80 19.31
N GLN A 277 -2.38 16.93 19.46
CA GLN A 277 -1.76 18.24 19.25
C GLN A 277 -0.57 18.43 20.19
N ARG A 278 0.51 19.08 19.73
CA ARG A 278 1.72 19.28 20.54
C ARG A 278 1.43 19.88 21.91
N ASN A 279 0.55 20.88 21.98
CA ASN A 279 0.15 21.51 23.24
C ASN A 279 -0.53 20.54 24.22
N MET A 280 -1.34 19.60 23.72
CA MET A 280 -1.94 18.54 24.53
C MET A 280 -0.91 17.49 24.96
N ALA A 281 0.01 17.11 24.08
CA ALA A 281 1.09 16.19 24.44
C ALA A 281 2.00 16.77 25.55
N LEU A 282 2.32 18.06 25.48
CA LEU A 282 3.07 18.76 26.53
C LEU A 282 2.27 18.91 27.82
N PHE A 283 0.96 19.13 27.73
CA PHE A 283 0.07 19.14 28.90
C PHE A 283 0.06 17.77 29.62
N PHE A 284 -0.02 16.67 28.86
CA PHE A 284 0.02 15.30 29.41
C PHE A 284 1.41 14.88 29.90
N SER A 285 2.48 15.50 29.40
CA SER A 285 3.86 15.25 29.85
C SER A 285 4.13 15.73 31.28
N GLY A 286 3.29 16.62 31.81
CA GLY A 286 3.52 17.31 33.08
C GLY A 286 4.72 18.28 33.01
N GLY A 287 5.04 18.92 34.14
CA GLY A 287 6.20 19.83 34.24
C GLY A 287 5.99 21.21 33.60
N ASP A 288 7.07 21.82 33.12
CA ASP A 288 7.13 23.22 32.62
C ASP A 288 6.86 23.37 31.12
N ARG A 289 6.42 22.29 30.45
CA ARG A 289 6.12 22.22 29.00
C ARG A 289 7.33 22.45 28.09
N LYS A 290 8.56 22.35 28.60
CA LYS A 290 9.77 22.48 27.77
C LYS A 290 10.29 21.15 27.22
N GLU A 291 9.83 20.03 27.78
CA GLU A 291 10.25 18.68 27.40
C GLU A 291 9.02 17.81 27.13
N LEU A 292 9.11 16.91 26.15
CA LEU A 292 8.10 15.88 25.92
C LEU A 292 8.42 14.70 26.84
N LYS A 293 7.44 14.26 27.64
CA LYS A 293 7.48 13.04 28.49
C LYS A 293 6.15 12.30 28.39
N LEU A 294 5.69 12.07 27.17
CA LEU A 294 4.37 11.52 26.90
C LEU A 294 4.36 10.01 27.20
N ARG A 295 3.39 9.55 27.96
CA ARG A 295 3.12 8.11 28.13
C ARG A 295 1.91 7.72 27.29
N VAL A 296 2.11 6.74 26.42
CA VAL A 296 1.05 6.08 25.65
C VAL A 296 0.87 4.69 26.24
N THR A 297 -0.27 4.47 26.87
CA THR A 297 -0.68 3.15 27.33
C THR A 297 -1.60 2.51 26.31
N GLY A 298 -1.56 1.20 26.17
CA GLY A 298 -2.47 0.53 25.27
C GLY A 298 -2.68 -0.92 25.60
N ARG A 299 -3.69 -1.50 24.94
CA ARG A 299 -3.97 -2.93 24.99
C ARG A 299 -4.41 -3.44 23.62
N ILE A 300 -4.17 -4.72 23.37
CA ILE A 300 -4.56 -5.49 22.20
C ILE A 300 -5.43 -6.65 22.71
N TRP A 301 -6.50 -6.97 22.01
CA TRP A 301 -7.33 -8.13 22.30
C TRP A 301 -7.85 -8.76 21.01
N LYS A 302 -8.22 -10.03 21.11
CA LYS A 302 -8.86 -10.77 20.03
C LYS A 302 -10.38 -10.55 20.13
N GLU A 303 -11.03 -10.23 19.02
CA GLU A 303 -12.48 -10.19 18.93
C GLU A 303 -13.02 -11.63 18.95
N GLN A 304 -14.13 -11.85 19.65
CA GLN A 304 -14.76 -13.16 19.82
C GLN A 304 -15.63 -13.54 18.62
#